data_AF-S3B6U1-F1
#
_entry.id   AF-S3B6U1-F1
#
_cell.length_a   1.000
_cell.length_b   1.000
_cell.length_c   1.000
_cell.angle_alpha   90.00
_cell.angle_beta   90.00
_cell.angle_gamma   90.00
#
_symmetry.space_group_name_H-M   'P 1'
#
loop_
_entity.id
_entity.type
_entity.pdbx_description
1 polymer ?
#
loop_
_entity_poly.entity_id
_entity_poly.type
_entity_poly.pdbx_seq_one_letter_code
_entity_poly.pdbx_strand_id
1 'polypeptide(L)'
;MARAATPKVKPPRVIVHAPNVPEVVQAAQIALIAMKAAKVHTWAEFVDKPDSQLRALVSLTADQQGILEDNRHVLPYLQVTPLVTVAACGTCGRYGLVSSAAVPAKCGFTLRCDGAVAKASVQDYRPRPAKVG
;
A
#
# COMPACT_ATOMS: atom_id res chain seq x y z
N MET A 1 -0.48 -31.23 36.26
CA MET A 1 -0.92 -31.00 34.87
C MET A 1 -0.91 -29.49 34.62
N ALA A 2 0.09 -28.98 33.90
CA ALA A 2 0.20 -27.54 33.62
C ALA A 2 -0.76 -27.15 32.49
N ARG A 3 -1.68 -26.20 32.76
CA ARG A 3 -2.53 -25.59 31.74
C ARG A 3 -1.66 -24.71 30.84
N ALA A 4 -1.51 -25.10 29.58
CA ALA A 4 -0.90 -24.25 28.56
C ALA A 4 -1.77 -22.99 28.39
N ALA A 5 -1.17 -21.82 28.61
CA ALA A 5 -1.81 -20.55 28.34
C ALA A 5 -2.01 -20.43 26.82
N THR A 6 -3.26 -20.36 26.37
CA THR A 6 -3.59 -20.05 24.98
C THR A 6 -2.97 -18.71 24.60
N PRO A 7 -2.14 -18.64 23.54
CA PRO A 7 -1.58 -17.38 23.09
C PRO A 7 -2.72 -16.43 22.70
N LYS A 8 -2.71 -15.21 23.26
CA LYS A 8 -3.65 -14.14 22.88
C LYS A 8 -3.43 -13.82 21.40
N VAL A 9 -4.32 -14.31 20.55
CA VAL A 9 -4.31 -13.99 19.12
C VAL A 9 -4.61 -12.50 18.97
N LYS A 10 -3.64 -11.75 18.45
CA LYS A 10 -3.81 -10.32 18.16
C LYS A 10 -4.79 -10.18 16.98
N PRO A 11 -5.76 -9.25 17.04
CA PRO A 11 -6.69 -9.06 15.93
C PRO A 11 -5.94 -8.67 14.65
N PRO A 12 -6.44 -9.06 13.46
CA PRO A 12 -5.85 -8.70 12.18
C PRO A 12 -5.71 -7.19 12.03
N ARG A 13 -4.66 -6.76 11.32
CA ARG A 13 -4.46 -5.33 11.05
C ARG A 13 -5.45 -4.87 9.97
N VAL A 14 -6.26 -3.86 10.31
CA VAL A 14 -7.07 -3.11 9.35
C VAL A 14 -6.16 -2.12 8.63
N ILE A 15 -6.16 -2.14 7.30
CA ILE A 15 -5.35 -1.24 6.47
C ILE A 15 -6.15 0.04 6.19
N VAL A 16 -5.52 1.20 6.43
CA VAL A 16 -6.06 2.51 6.06
C VAL A 16 -5.20 3.09 4.94
N HIS A 17 -5.77 3.27 3.75
CA HIS A 17 -5.10 3.87 2.59
C HIS A 17 -5.69 5.26 2.29
N ALA A 18 -5.00 6.05 1.47
CA ALA A 18 -5.48 7.37 1.07
C ALA A 18 -6.57 7.23 -0.02
N PRO A 19 -7.82 7.69 0.19
CA PRO A 19 -8.90 7.46 -0.78
C PRO A 19 -8.89 8.42 -1.97
N ASN A 20 -8.21 9.58 -1.87
CA ASN A 20 -8.25 10.66 -2.87
C ASN A 20 -6.97 10.73 -3.73
N VAL A 21 -6.31 9.60 -3.93
CA VAL A 21 -5.12 9.49 -4.81
C VAL A 21 -5.42 8.52 -5.95
N PRO A 22 -4.66 8.52 -7.06
CA PRO A 22 -4.87 7.56 -8.14
C PRO A 22 -4.93 6.11 -7.63
N GLU A 23 -5.82 5.30 -8.17
CA GLU A 23 -6.05 3.91 -7.69
C GLU A 23 -4.77 3.07 -7.69
N VAL A 24 -3.89 3.26 -8.66
CA VAL A 24 -2.58 2.57 -8.70
C VAL A 24 -1.70 2.89 -7.49
N VAL A 25 -1.82 4.10 -6.93
CA VAL A 25 -1.14 4.53 -5.69
C VAL A 25 -1.84 3.92 -4.47
N GLN A 26 -3.18 3.84 -4.50
CA GLN A 26 -3.94 3.17 -3.45
C GLN A 26 -3.56 1.68 -3.37
N ALA A 27 -3.58 0.98 -4.50
CA ALA A 27 -3.18 -0.42 -4.62
C ALA A 27 -1.76 -0.65 -4.08
N ALA A 28 -0.80 0.17 -4.52
CA ALA A 28 0.58 0.07 -4.05
C ALA A 28 0.70 0.34 -2.55
N GLN A 29 -0.06 1.30 -1.99
CA GLN A 29 -0.07 1.56 -0.55
C GLN A 29 -0.66 0.39 0.24
N ILE A 30 -1.83 -0.13 -0.17
CA ILE A 30 -2.47 -1.29 0.46
C ILE A 30 -1.51 -2.47 0.48
N ALA A 31 -0.91 -2.78 -0.66
CA ALA A 31 0.03 -3.89 -0.80
C ALA A 31 1.27 -3.71 0.09
N LEU A 32 1.87 -2.53 0.11
CA LEU A 32 3.05 -2.23 0.94
C LEU A 32 2.76 -2.33 2.44
N ILE A 33 1.60 -1.87 2.89
CA ILE A 33 1.18 -1.99 4.29
C ILE A 33 0.93 -3.47 4.64
N ALA A 34 0.28 -4.22 3.74
CA ALA A 34 0.02 -5.64 3.92
C ALA A 34 1.33 -6.46 4.02
N MET A 35 2.26 -6.23 3.10
CA MET A 35 3.60 -6.86 3.11
C MET A 35 4.36 -6.54 4.40
N LYS A 36 4.34 -5.27 4.84
CA LYS A 36 4.96 -4.85 6.09
C LYS A 36 4.33 -5.50 7.31
N ALA A 37 3.00 -5.66 7.34
CA ALA A 37 2.29 -6.36 8.41
C ALA A 37 2.62 -7.86 8.43
N ALA A 38 2.78 -8.47 7.25
CA ALA A 38 3.15 -9.87 7.10
C ALA A 38 4.66 -10.15 7.22
N LYS A 39 5.48 -9.10 7.40
CA LYS A 39 6.94 -9.14 7.48
C LYS A 39 7.59 -9.82 6.28
N VAL A 40 7.10 -9.51 5.09
CA VAL A 40 7.67 -9.94 3.80
C VAL A 40 8.18 -8.74 3.03
N HIS A 41 9.09 -8.99 2.10
CA HIS A 41 9.76 -7.94 1.34
C HIS A 41 9.18 -7.73 -0.05
N THR A 42 8.57 -8.76 -0.64
CA THR A 42 8.03 -8.74 -2.00
C THR A 42 6.59 -9.20 -2.03
N TRP A 43 5.86 -8.81 -3.09
CA TRP A 43 4.47 -9.25 -3.26
C TRP A 43 4.38 -10.76 -3.53
N ALA A 44 5.38 -11.33 -4.20
CA ALA A 44 5.48 -12.78 -4.41
C ALA A 44 5.52 -13.55 -3.08
N GLU A 45 6.38 -13.14 -2.14
CA GLU A 45 6.44 -13.73 -0.80
C GLU A 45 5.12 -13.57 -0.02
N PHE A 46 4.37 -12.50 -0.29
CA PHE A 46 3.08 -12.28 0.34
C PHE A 46 2.04 -13.28 -0.16
N VAL A 47 1.93 -13.49 -1.48
CA VAL A 47 0.95 -14.41 -2.06
C VAL A 47 1.30 -15.89 -1.84
N ASP A 48 2.57 -16.21 -1.63
CA ASP A 48 3.01 -17.58 -1.32
C ASP A 48 2.68 -18.00 0.13
N LYS A 49 2.23 -17.07 0.98
CA LYS A 49 1.81 -17.42 2.34
C LYS A 49 0.46 -18.14 2.33
N PRO A 50 0.25 -19.09 3.26
CA PRO A 50 -1.06 -19.71 3.43
C PRO A 50 -2.14 -18.66 3.74
N ASP A 51 -3.30 -18.76 3.10
CA ASP A 51 -4.47 -17.89 3.32
C ASP A 51 -4.83 -17.71 4.81
N SER A 52 -4.74 -18.80 5.58
CA SER A 52 -5.03 -18.77 7.03
C SER A 52 -4.06 -17.86 7.80
N GLN A 53 -2.80 -17.79 7.38
CA GLN A 53 -1.80 -16.90 7.94
C GLN A 53 -2.04 -15.46 7.49
N LEU A 54 -2.38 -15.23 6.23
CA LEU A 54 -2.67 -13.89 5.71
C LEU A 54 -3.87 -13.25 6.40
N ARG A 55 -4.98 -13.98 6.54
CA ARG A 55 -6.20 -13.51 7.21
C ARG A 55 -5.99 -13.21 8.69
N ALA A 56 -5.05 -13.89 9.35
CA ALA A 56 -4.67 -13.60 10.72
C ALA A 56 -3.84 -12.31 10.86
N LEU A 57 -3.11 -11.93 9.80
CA LEU A 57 -2.19 -10.78 9.82
C LEU A 57 -2.86 -9.50 9.31
N VAL A 58 -3.68 -9.61 8.27
CA VAL A 58 -4.26 -8.48 7.54
C VAL A 58 -5.73 -8.76 7.24
N SER A 59 -6.58 -7.76 7.47
CA SER A 59 -7.96 -7.76 7.01
C SER A 59 -8.12 -6.69 5.93
N LEU A 60 -8.47 -7.14 4.73
CA LEU A 60 -8.81 -6.29 3.59
C LEU A 60 -10.33 -6.23 3.44
N THR A 61 -10.85 -5.04 3.11
CA THR A 61 -12.26 -4.91 2.71
C THR A 61 -12.46 -5.39 1.27
N ALA A 62 -13.70 -5.66 0.86
CA ALA A 62 -14.02 -6.03 -0.52
C ALA A 62 -13.54 -4.97 -1.52
N ASP A 63 -13.72 -3.68 -1.20
CA ASP A 63 -13.25 -2.58 -2.05
C ASP A 63 -11.72 -2.56 -2.19
N GLN A 64 -11.00 -2.78 -1.09
CA GLN A 64 -9.53 -2.85 -1.12
C GLN A 64 -9.04 -4.02 -1.97
N GLN A 65 -9.76 -5.13 -1.93
CA GLN A 65 -9.46 -6.29 -2.74
C GLN A 65 -9.74 -6.02 -4.23
N GLY A 66 -10.85 -5.37 -4.56
CA GLY A 66 -11.13 -4.91 -5.93
C GLY A 66 -10.04 -3.99 -6.48
N ILE A 67 -9.59 -3.00 -5.69
CA ILE A 67 -8.50 -2.09 -6.08
C ILE A 67 -7.21 -2.86 -6.38
N LEU A 68 -6.86 -3.86 -5.57
CA LEU A 68 -5.68 -4.70 -5.80
C LEU A 68 -5.81 -5.56 -7.06
N GLU A 69 -6.99 -6.13 -7.31
CA GLU A 69 -7.28 -6.95 -8.49
C GLU A 69 -7.19 -6.14 -9.78
N ASP A 70 -7.79 -4.95 -9.82
CA ASP A 70 -7.75 -4.03 -10.97
C ASP A 70 -6.32 -3.56 -11.28
N ASN A 71 -5.49 -3.45 -10.24
CA ASN A 71 -4.11 -2.97 -10.33
C ASN A 71 -3.08 -4.10 -10.17
N ARG A 72 -3.46 -5.37 -10.40
CA ARG A 72 -2.58 -6.54 -10.22
C ARG A 72 -1.25 -6.46 -10.97
N HIS A 73 -1.22 -5.70 -12.07
CA HIS A 73 -0.06 -5.53 -12.93
C HIS A 73 1.10 -4.78 -12.25
N VAL A 74 0.85 -3.93 -11.24
CA VAL A 74 1.93 -3.21 -10.54
C VAL A 74 2.48 -3.95 -9.33
N LEU A 75 1.70 -4.88 -8.76
CA LEU A 75 2.03 -5.53 -7.49
C LEU A 75 3.35 -6.30 -7.49
N PRO A 76 3.72 -7.07 -8.55
CA PRO A 76 4.98 -7.81 -8.59
C PRO A 76 6.23 -6.94 -8.48
N TYR A 77 6.13 -5.64 -8.79
CA TYR A 77 7.26 -4.71 -8.76
C TYR A 77 7.47 -4.05 -7.39
N LEU A 78 6.55 -4.24 -6.44
CA LEU A 78 6.61 -3.59 -5.14
C LEU A 78 7.59 -4.31 -4.22
N GLN A 79 8.38 -3.53 -3.48
CA GLN A 79 9.31 -4.05 -2.49
C GLN A 79 9.32 -3.18 -1.24
N VAL A 80 9.42 -3.81 -0.05
CA VAL A 80 9.54 -3.09 1.23
C VAL A 80 10.99 -2.67 1.51
N THR A 81 11.96 -3.54 1.20
CA THR A 81 13.39 -3.30 1.43
C THR A 81 14.22 -3.93 0.30
N PRO A 82 14.94 -3.14 -0.52
CA PRO A 82 14.85 -1.68 -0.62
C PRO A 82 13.44 -1.24 -1.03
N LEU A 83 13.00 -0.05 -0.61
CA LEU A 83 11.66 0.42 -0.93
C LEU A 83 11.54 0.68 -2.44
N VAL A 84 10.68 -0.10 -3.11
CA VAL A 84 10.21 0.13 -4.47
C VAL A 84 8.69 0.28 -4.43
N THR A 85 8.20 1.42 -4.90
CA THR A 85 6.79 1.80 -4.81
C THR A 85 6.34 2.54 -6.06
N VAL A 86 5.06 2.93 -6.11
CA VAL A 86 4.48 3.66 -7.24
C VAL A 86 4.28 5.13 -6.86
N ALA A 87 4.53 6.01 -7.82
CA ALA A 87 4.05 7.38 -7.81
C ALA A 87 3.21 7.65 -9.06
N ALA A 88 2.11 8.37 -8.90
CA ALA A 88 1.20 8.69 -10.00
C ALA A 88 0.70 10.13 -9.92
N CYS A 89 0.41 10.71 -11.09
CA CYS A 89 -0.21 12.01 -11.19
C CYS A 89 -1.73 11.91 -11.02
N GLY A 90 -2.30 12.76 -10.16
CA GLY A 90 -3.75 12.87 -9.96
C GLY A 90 -4.53 13.42 -11.16
N THR A 91 -3.84 14.06 -12.12
CA THR A 91 -4.48 14.74 -13.27
C THR A 91 -4.36 13.94 -14.56
N CYS A 92 -3.15 13.53 -14.94
CA CYS A 92 -2.94 12.80 -16.20
C CYS A 92 -2.96 11.27 -16.05
N GLY A 93 -3.07 10.74 -14.83
CA GLY A 93 -3.13 9.31 -14.55
C GLY A 93 -1.84 8.52 -14.79
N ARG A 94 -0.81 9.14 -15.40
CA ARG A 94 0.49 8.49 -15.62
C ARG A 94 1.19 8.21 -14.30
N TYR A 95 1.85 7.07 -14.25
CA TYR A 95 2.55 6.59 -13.07
C TYR A 95 3.92 6.02 -13.43
N GLY A 96 4.76 5.82 -12.42
CA GLY A 96 6.04 5.16 -12.54
C GLY A 96 6.48 4.51 -11.24
N LEU A 97 7.41 3.56 -11.36
CA LEU A 97 8.09 2.96 -10.22
C LEU A 97 9.13 3.93 -9.69
N VAL A 98 9.15 4.10 -8.38
CA VAL A 98 10.07 4.99 -7.67
C VAL A 98 10.67 4.28 -6.48
N SER A 99 11.91 4.61 -6.16
CA SER A 99 12.60 4.11 -4.97
C SER A 99 12.26 4.96 -3.74
N SER A 100 13.04 4.83 -2.66
CA SER A 100 12.94 5.67 -1.46
C SER A 100 13.12 7.18 -1.71
N ALA A 101 13.61 7.58 -2.89
CA ALA A 101 13.81 8.98 -3.25
C ALA A 101 12.52 9.83 -3.15
N ALA A 102 12.70 11.12 -2.85
CA ALA A 102 11.62 12.09 -2.89
C ALA A 102 11.06 12.18 -4.32
N VAL A 103 9.74 12.22 -4.44
CA VAL A 103 9.07 12.47 -5.72
C VAL A 103 8.82 13.97 -5.89
N PRO A 104 8.94 14.50 -7.11
CA PRO A 104 8.61 15.90 -7.37
C PRO A 104 7.13 16.13 -7.06
N ALA A 105 6.80 17.29 -6.48
CA ALA A 105 5.41 17.65 -6.18
C ALA A 105 4.57 17.85 -7.45
N LYS A 106 5.20 18.27 -8.55
CA LYS A 106 4.57 18.48 -9.87
C LYS A 106 4.80 17.28 -10.78
N CYS A 107 3.86 17.05 -11.69
CA CYS A 107 3.91 15.96 -12.65
C CYS A 107 5.10 16.08 -13.62
N GLY A 108 6.07 15.20 -13.47
CA GLY A 108 7.16 15.00 -14.45
C GLY A 108 6.85 13.96 -15.54
N PHE A 109 5.74 13.22 -15.43
CA PHE A 109 5.41 12.13 -16.35
C PHE A 109 4.85 12.61 -17.70
N THR A 110 4.40 13.86 -17.79
CA THR A 110 3.72 14.42 -18.95
C THR A 110 4.15 15.86 -19.14
N LEU A 111 4.63 16.19 -20.33
CA LEU A 111 4.97 17.57 -20.68
C LEU A 111 3.76 18.48 -20.46
N ARG A 112 3.98 19.60 -19.77
CA ARG A 112 2.95 20.61 -19.47
C ARG A 112 1.77 20.12 -18.63
N CYS A 113 1.93 19.04 -17.87
CA CYS A 113 0.92 18.66 -16.88
C CYS A 113 1.18 19.40 -15.56
N ASP A 114 0.21 20.21 -15.13
CA ASP A 114 0.26 20.93 -13.85
C ASP A 114 -0.24 20.11 -12.66
N GLY A 115 -0.53 18.82 -12.87
CA GLY A 115 -1.05 17.92 -11.85
C GLY A 115 -0.05 17.61 -10.74
N ALA A 116 -0.58 17.32 -9.55
CA ALA A 116 0.21 16.89 -8.40
C ALA A 116 0.51 15.38 -8.49
N VAL A 117 1.68 14.98 -7.97
CA VAL A 117 2.09 13.57 -7.88
C VAL A 117 1.87 13.07 -6.45
N ALA A 118 1.15 11.96 -6.34
CA ALA A 118 1.02 11.19 -5.12
C ALA A 118 1.95 9.97 -5.16
N LYS A 119 2.56 9.64 -4.02
CA LYS A 119 3.44 8.47 -3.86
C LYS A 119 2.86 7.55 -2.81
N ALA A 120 2.85 6.25 -3.10
CA ALA A 120 2.44 5.23 -2.16
C ALA A 120 3.45 5.11 -1.02
N SER A 121 2.96 4.87 0.20
CA SER A 121 3.80 4.79 1.39
C SER A 121 3.60 3.46 2.11
N VAL A 122 4.62 3.02 2.84
CA VAL A 122 4.56 1.84 3.73
C VAL A 122 3.87 2.13 5.07
N GLN A 123 3.21 3.29 5.19
CA GLN A 123 2.54 3.75 6.40
C GLN A 123 1.04 3.85 6.16
N ASP A 124 0.26 3.57 7.21
CA ASP A 124 -1.18 3.83 7.17
C ASP A 124 -1.43 5.31 6.86
N TYR A 125 -2.42 5.56 6.04
CA TYR A 125 -2.89 6.91 5.83
C TYR A 125 -3.39 7.49 7.15
N ARG A 126 -2.74 8.58 7.58
CA ARG A 126 -3.23 9.41 8.66
C ARG A 126 -3.75 10.70 8.04
N PRO A 127 -5.08 10.96 8.08
CA PRO A 127 -5.59 12.23 7.61
C PRO A 127 -4.91 13.35 8.41
N ARG A 128 -4.39 14.35 7.69
CA ARG A 128 -3.85 15.54 8.35
C ARG A 128 -5.04 16.23 9.04
N PRO A 129 -4.95 16.58 10.34
CA PRO A 129 -6.03 17.33 10.99
C PRO A 129 -6.27 18.61 10.20
N ALA A 130 -7.54 18.89 9.89
CA ALA A 130 -7.92 20.13 9.24
C ALA A 130 -7.38 21.30 10.08
N LYS A 131 -6.63 22.20 9.46
CA LYS A 131 -6.26 23.46 10.12
C LYS A 131 -7.57 24.23 10.29
N VAL A 132 -8.10 24.25 11.50
CA VAL A 132 -9.14 25.20 11.89
C VAL A 132 -8.44 26.56 11.96
N GLY A 133 -8.70 27.42 10.99
CA GLY A 133 -8.09 28.74 10.84
C GLY A 133 -8.96 29.64 9.99
#